data_AF-A0A7W1U4G7-F1
#
_entry.id   AF-A0A7W1U4G7-F1
#
_cell.length_a   1.000
_cell.length_b   1.000
_cell.length_c   1.000
_cell.angle_alpha   90.00
_cell.angle_beta   90.00
_cell.angle_gamma   90.00
#
_symmetry.space_group_name_H-M   'P 1'
#
loop_
_entity.id
_entity.type
_entity.pdbx_description
1 polymer ?
#
loop_
_entity_poly.entity_id
_entity_poly.type
_entity_poly.pdbx_seq_one_letter_code
_entity_poly.pdbx_strand_id
1 'polypeptide(L)'
;MGSFATGSVVLVRFPFSDLSEAKLRPAVVVADCDRGDWLLCQITSNPYSDPQAIRVTDTDFQSGSLRVTSYARPTKLFTAHHTLISSEVGVLRDASP
;
A
#
# COMPACT_ATOMS: atom_id res chain seq x y z
N MET A 1 3.01 2.86 -19.69
CA MET A 1 1.92 2.48 -18.77
C MET A 1 2.44 2.70 -17.37
N GLY A 2 1.73 3.48 -16.54
CA GLY A 2 2.29 4.23 -15.41
C GLY A 2 3.20 3.39 -14.49
N SER A 3 4.45 3.82 -14.37
CA SER A 3 5.35 3.36 -13.31
C SER A 3 4.86 4.01 -12.01
N PHE A 4 4.61 3.20 -10.97
CA PHE A 4 4.32 3.73 -9.65
C PHE A 4 5.66 3.96 -8.94
N ALA A 5 5.94 5.16 -8.46
CA ALA A 5 7.19 5.40 -7.75
C ALA A 5 7.19 4.71 -6.37
N THR A 6 8.35 4.33 -5.85
CA THR A 6 8.49 3.98 -4.42
C THR A 6 7.89 5.09 -3.56
N GLY A 7 7.12 4.72 -2.54
CA GLY A 7 6.37 5.65 -1.68
C GLY A 7 4.98 6.01 -2.22
N SER A 8 4.63 5.63 -3.45
CA SER A 8 3.25 5.78 -3.95
C SER A 8 2.31 4.87 -3.18
N VAL A 9 1.11 5.36 -2.89
CA VAL A 9 0.02 4.59 -2.30
C VAL A 9 -0.98 4.25 -3.39
N VAL A 10 -1.20 2.96 -3.60
CA VAL A 10 -2.06 2.43 -4.67
C VAL A 10 -3.21 1.63 -4.09
N LEU A 11 -4.35 1.59 -4.80
CA LEU A 11 -5.44 0.67 -4.51
C LEU A 11 -5.25 -0.62 -5.29
N VAL A 12 -5.18 -1.75 -4.59
CA VAL A 12 -4.95 -3.07 -5.17
C VAL A 12 -6.02 -4.05 -4.69
N ARG A 13 -6.44 -4.97 -5.56
CA ARG A 13 -7.29 -6.10 -5.15
C ARG A 13 -6.44 -7.09 -4.36
N PHE A 14 -6.59 -7.07 -3.04
CA PHE A 14 -5.81 -7.90 -2.12
C PHE A 14 -6.66 -9.06 -1.59
N PRO A 15 -6.20 -10.32 -1.74
CA PRO A 15 -6.90 -11.48 -1.21
C PRO A 15 -6.79 -11.57 0.32
N PHE A 16 -7.79 -12.16 0.97
CA PHE A 16 -7.65 -12.60 2.34
C PHE A 16 -6.62 -13.73 2.46
N SER A 17 -6.12 -13.96 3.68
CA SER A 17 -5.05 -14.95 3.90
C SER A 17 -5.52 -16.40 3.69
N ASP A 18 -6.83 -16.64 3.80
CA ASP A 18 -7.50 -17.90 3.46
C ASP A 18 -7.94 -17.96 1.98
N LEU A 19 -7.63 -16.93 1.19
CA LEU A 19 -7.95 -16.79 -0.24
C LEU A 19 -9.44 -16.82 -0.58
N SER A 20 -10.33 -16.68 0.42
CA SER A 20 -11.78 -16.81 0.25
C SER A 20 -12.40 -15.64 -0.53
N GLU A 21 -11.84 -14.44 -0.38
CA GLU A 21 -12.31 -13.21 -1.00
C GLU A 21 -11.14 -12.28 -1.29
N ALA A 22 -11.30 -11.37 -2.27
CA ALA A 22 -10.38 -10.27 -2.49
C ALA A 22 -11.09 -8.93 -2.35
N LYS A 23 -10.49 -8.01 -1.59
CA LYS A 23 -11.03 -6.67 -1.38
C LYS A 23 -10.06 -5.61 -1.87
N LEU A 24 -10.60 -4.48 -2.29
CA LEU A 24 -9.77 -3.33 -2.61
C LEU A 24 -9.14 -2.79 -1.33
N ARG A 25 -7.82 -2.69 -1.31
CA ARG A 25 -7.03 -2.22 -0.17
C ARG A 25 -5.96 -1.25 -0.65
N PRO A 26 -5.69 -0.18 0.10
CA PRO A 26 -4.50 0.61 -0.14
C PRO A 26 -3.24 -0.21 0.17
N ALA A 27 -2.16 0.05 -0.55
CA ALA A 27 -0.83 -0.49 -0.30
C ALA A 27 0.24 0.52 -0.71
N VAL A 28 1.35 0.56 0.01
CA VAL A 28 2.51 1.38 -0.36
C VAL A 28 3.38 0.60 -1.33
N VAL A 29 3.81 1.26 -2.41
CA VAL A 29 4.81 0.74 -3.34
C VAL A 29 6.18 0.83 -2.69
N VAL A 30 6.84 -0.31 -2.52
CA VAL A 30 8.17 -0.40 -1.92
C VAL A 30 9.24 -0.45 -3.01
N ALA A 31 9.02 -1.23 -4.07
CA ALA A 31 9.97 -1.37 -5.17
C ALA A 31 9.30 -1.84 -6.46
N ASP A 32 9.90 -1.49 -7.60
CA ASP A 32 9.67 -2.13 -8.90
C ASP A 32 10.34 -3.51 -8.88
N CYS A 33 9.60 -4.56 -9.27
CA CYS A 33 10.12 -5.93 -9.38
C CYS A 33 10.34 -6.36 -10.83
N ASP A 34 10.32 -5.42 -11.78
CA ASP A 34 10.32 -5.65 -13.22
C ASP A 34 9.09 -6.46 -13.69
N ARG A 35 8.97 -6.61 -15.02
CA ARG A 35 7.94 -7.44 -15.68
C ARG A 35 6.50 -7.08 -15.31
N GLY A 36 6.28 -5.85 -14.83
CA GLY A 36 4.98 -5.34 -14.44
C GLY A 36 4.53 -5.76 -13.04
N ASP A 37 5.42 -6.33 -12.22
CA ASP A 37 5.16 -6.64 -10.81
C ASP A 37 5.73 -5.56 -9.89
N TRP A 38 5.01 -5.29 -8.81
CA TRP A 38 5.43 -4.33 -7.78
C TRP A 38 5.50 -5.02 -6.42
N LEU A 39 6.53 -4.73 -5.64
CA LEU A 39 6.57 -5.08 -4.22
C LEU A 39 5.74 -4.06 -3.44
N LEU A 40 4.72 -4.54 -2.75
CA LEU A 40 3.73 -3.73 -2.05
C LEU A 40 3.70 -4.06 -0.55
N CYS A 41 3.43 -3.05 0.26
CA CYS A 41 3.18 -3.15 1.70
C CYS A 41 1.71 -2.82 1.99
N GLN A 42 0.95 -3.77 2.54
CA GLN A 42 -0.47 -3.58 2.79
C GLN A 42 -0.73 -2.39 3.74
N ILE A 43 -1.75 -1.59 3.43
CA ILE A 43 -2.34 -0.63 4.36
C ILE A 43 -3.76 -1.07 4.76
N THR A 44 -4.07 -0.92 6.05
CA THR A 44 -5.38 -1.25 6.63
C THR A 44 -5.78 -0.22 7.67
N SER A 45 -7.07 0.06 7.82
CA SER A 45 -7.58 0.90 8.92
C SER A 45 -7.67 0.14 10.26
N ASN A 46 -7.58 -1.19 10.22
CA ASN A 46 -7.52 -2.03 11.42
C ASN A 46 -6.12 -2.65 11.54
N PRO A 47 -5.31 -2.25 12.54
CA PRO A 47 -3.96 -2.77 12.71
C PRO A 47 -3.91 -4.21 13.24
N TYR A 48 -5.03 -4.81 13.67
CA TYR A 48 -5.09 -6.17 14.23
C TYR A 48 -4.12 -6.40 15.41
N SER A 49 -3.83 -5.36 16.18
CA SER A 49 -2.83 -5.37 17.26
C SER A 49 -1.41 -5.76 16.81
N ASP A 50 -1.09 -5.54 15.52
CA ASP A 50 0.24 -5.76 14.96
C ASP A 50 1.21 -4.70 15.50
N PRO A 51 2.19 -5.07 16.35
CA PRO A 51 3.08 -4.10 16.99
C PRO A 51 4.07 -3.47 16.01
N GLN A 52 4.21 -4.03 14.81
CA GLN A 52 5.07 -3.51 13.74
C GLN A 52 4.29 -2.62 12.76
N ALA A 53 2.99 -2.42 12.97
CA ALA A 53 2.17 -1.59 12.10
C ALA A 53 2.55 -0.11 12.27
N ILE A 54 2.91 0.52 11.17
CA ILE A 54 3.32 1.92 11.11
C ILE A 54 2.08 2.76 10.83
N ARG A 55 1.76 3.69 11.73
CA ARG A 55 0.62 4.60 11.56
C ARG A 55 0.84 5.50 10.36
N VAL A 56 -0.19 5.65 9.54
CA VAL A 56 -0.25 6.53 8.37
C VAL A 56 -1.45 7.45 8.51
N THR A 57 -1.20 8.74 8.41
CA THR A 57 -2.14 9.85 8.55
C THR A 57 -2.03 10.79 7.36
N ASP A 58 -2.96 11.73 7.22
CA ASP A 58 -2.95 12.69 6.10
C ASP A 58 -1.70 13.58 6.09
N THR A 59 -1.06 13.79 7.25
CA THR A 59 0.20 14.55 7.34
C THR A 59 1.41 13.79 6.80
N ASP A 60 1.29 12.49 6.54
CA ASP A 60 2.37 11.68 5.96
C ASP A 60 2.36 11.73 4.43
N PHE A 61 1.32 12.31 3.82
CA PHE A 61 1.19 12.42 2.36
C PHE A 61 1.78 13.72 1.82
N GLN A 62 2.59 13.61 0.78
CA GLN A 62 3.01 14.75 -0.05
C GLN A 62 1.88 15.19 -0.96
N SER A 63 1.15 14.23 -1.52
CA SER A 63 -0.03 14.43 -2.37
C SER A 63 -1.04 13.31 -2.15
N GLY A 64 -2.33 13.59 -2.37
CA GLY A 64 -3.40 12.64 -2.10
C GLY A 64 -3.60 12.39 -0.60
N SER A 65 -4.40 11.37 -0.26
CA SER A 65 -4.65 10.98 1.14
C SER A 65 -5.36 9.63 1.24
N LEU A 66 -5.53 9.15 2.47
CA LEU A 66 -6.46 8.07 2.78
C LEU A 66 -7.71 8.67 3.45
N ARG A 67 -8.85 7.99 3.32
CA ARG A 67 -10.11 8.48 3.90
C ARG A 67 -10.10 8.49 5.43
N VAL A 68 -9.27 7.65 6.04
CA VAL A 68 -9.16 7.47 7.49
C VAL A 68 -7.71 7.19 7.85
N THR A 69 -7.34 7.53 9.10
CA THR A 69 -6.09 7.04 9.69
C THR A 69 -5.98 5.54 9.50
N SER A 70 -4.85 5.11 8.97
CA SER A 70 -4.59 3.73 8.59
C SER A 70 -3.19 3.32 9.05
N TYR A 71 -2.82 2.08 8.75
CA TYR A 71 -1.57 1.50 9.20
C TYR A 71 -0.94 0.69 8.07
N ALA A 72 0.29 1.05 7.70
CA ALA A 72 1.13 0.22 6.84
C ALA A 72 1.67 -0.95 7.65
N ARG A 73 1.67 -2.15 7.05
CA ARG A 73 2.05 -3.39 7.74
C ARG A 73 3.26 -4.03 7.06
N PRO A 74 4.50 -3.71 7.50
CA PRO A 74 5.72 -4.31 6.97
C PRO A 74 5.76 -5.83 7.07
N THR A 75 4.97 -6.43 7.97
CA THR A 75 4.79 -7.89 8.13
C THR A 75 3.89 -8.51 7.05
N LYS A 76 3.25 -7.70 6.20
CA LYS A 76 2.35 -8.08 5.11
C LYS A 76 2.81 -7.47 3.78
N LEU A 77 4.03 -7.82 3.39
CA LEU A 77 4.58 -7.58 2.05
C LEU A 77 4.06 -8.62 1.05
N PHE A 78 3.85 -8.20 -0.18
CA PHE A 78 3.42 -9.06 -1.28
C PHE A 78 3.80 -8.44 -2.63
N THR A 79 3.90 -9.27 -3.67
CA THR A 79 4.02 -8.79 -5.04
C THR A 79 2.65 -8.76 -5.71
N ALA A 80 2.42 -7.79 -6.59
CA ALA A 80 1.23 -7.75 -7.42
C ALA A 80 1.53 -7.22 -8.82
N HIS A 81 0.99 -7.92 -9.82
CA HIS A 81 1.05 -7.49 -11.20
C HIS A 81 0.21 -6.21 -11.40
N HIS A 82 0.63 -5.32 -12.28
CA HIS A 82 -0.01 -4.02 -12.51
C HIS A 82 -1.50 -4.10 -12.85
N THR A 83 -1.97 -5.21 -13.40
CA THR A 83 -3.40 -5.46 -13.69
C THR A 83 -4.26 -5.61 -12.42
N LEU A 84 -3.66 -5.90 -11.26
CA LEU A 84 -4.34 -5.94 -9.96
C LEU A 84 -4.41 -4.56 -9.29
N ILE A 85 -3.62 -3.60 -9.78
CA ILE A 85 -3.56 -2.23 -9.28
C ILE A 85 -4.63 -1.40 -10.01
N SER A 86 -5.57 -0.86 -9.23
CA SER A 86 -6.71 -0.11 -9.75
C SER A 86 -6.40 1.36 -10.00
N SER A 87 -5.64 2.00 -9.10
CA SER A 87 -5.28 3.42 -9.20
C SER A 87 -4.23 3.80 -8.16
N GLU A 88 -3.49 4.89 -8.40
CA GLU A 88 -2.74 5.62 -7.38
C GLU A 88 -3.69 6.57 -6.63
N VAL A 89 -3.53 6.70 -5.31
CA VAL A 89 -4.35 7.56 -4.44
C VAL A 89 -3.55 8.61 -3.68
N GLY A 90 -2.22 8.52 -3.70
CA GLY A 90 -1.35 9.51 -3.10
C GLY A 90 0.11 9.08 -3.12
N VAL A 91 0.98 9.98 -2.66
CA VAL A 91 2.41 9.74 -2.52
C VAL A 91 2.81 10.12 -1.10
N LEU A 92 3.50 9.22 -0.40
CA LEU A 92 4.02 9.49 0.93
C LEU A 92 5.23 10.43 0.86
N ARG A 93 5.40 11.22 1.92
CA ARG A 93 6.63 12.00 2.14
C ARG A 93 7.75 11.05 2.52
N ASP A 94 8.97 11.40 2.14
CA ASP A 94 10.15 10.78 2.72
C ASP A 94 10.16 11.03 4.22
N ALA A 95 10.63 10.05 4.99
CA ALA A 95 10.94 10.28 6.39
C ALA A 95 12.03 11.35 6.44
N SER A 96 11.73 12.50 7.04
CA SER A 96 12.78 13.48 7.36
C SER A 96 13.87 12.78 8.20
N PRO A 97 15.15 13.03 7.91
CA PRO A 97 16.27 12.45 8.65
C PRO A 97 16.29 12.87 10.12
#